data_AF-A0A5B0DE98-F1
#
_entry.id   AF-A0A5B0DE98-F1
#
_cell.length_a   1.000
_cell.length_b   1.000
_cell.length_c   1.000
_cell.angle_alpha   90.00
_cell.angle_beta   90.00
_cell.angle_gamma   90.00
#
_symmetry.space_group_name_H-M   'P 1'
#
loop_
_entity.id
_entity.type
_entity.pdbx_description
1 polymer ?
#
loop_
_entity_poly.entity_id
_entity_poly.type
_entity_poly.pdbx_seq_one_letter_code
_entity_poly.pdbx_strand_id
1 'polypeptide(L)'
;MTLDNKLCLTDSLELAKLEEKISKTRAKELFEEQLLDNKAASTYATLAFIHGFLFEEIYDFAGQIRTVNLAKGNVRFAPVMYLAVSLENIDRMPQQTFEQIVEKYLELNIAHPFREGNGRNMRLWLDHLLKTELGQVVDWSHVDKEDYLLATKRSAVSTGELKYLLLNNQTEDLTQAYFFR
;
A
#
# COMPACT_ATOMS: atom_id res chain seq x y z
N MET A 1 -22.25 1.21 8.33
CA MET A 1 -22.50 1.91 7.05
C MET A 1 -21.30 1.66 6.17
N THR A 2 -21.52 1.15 4.96
CA THR A 2 -20.46 0.88 3.98
C THR A 2 -20.13 2.14 3.18
N LEU A 3 -19.00 2.11 2.47
CA LEU A 3 -18.74 3.08 1.42
C LEU A 3 -19.59 2.75 0.20
N ASP A 4 -19.93 3.77 -0.60
CA ASP A 4 -20.51 3.56 -1.92
C ASP A 4 -19.59 2.66 -2.74
N ASN A 5 -20.16 1.60 -3.30
CA ASN A 5 -19.44 0.55 -4.01
C ASN A 5 -20.27 0.04 -5.19
N LYS A 6 -19.58 -0.36 -6.26
CA LYS A 6 -20.16 -0.89 -7.51
C LYS A 6 -20.85 -2.24 -7.32
N LEU A 7 -20.58 -2.92 -6.20
CA LEU A 7 -21.20 -4.20 -5.84
C LEU A 7 -22.58 -4.01 -5.18
N CYS A 8 -23.01 -2.77 -4.95
CA CYS A 8 -24.27 -2.40 -4.29
C CYS A 8 -24.46 -3.05 -2.91
N LEU A 9 -23.36 -3.32 -2.19
CA LEU A 9 -23.40 -3.95 -0.88
C LEU A 9 -23.57 -2.93 0.25
N THR A 10 -24.53 -3.19 1.13
CA THR A 10 -24.80 -2.39 2.33
C THR A 10 -24.31 -3.05 3.61
N ASP A 11 -24.05 -4.36 3.59
CA ASP A 11 -23.46 -5.09 4.72
C ASP A 11 -21.93 -4.96 4.70
N SER A 12 -21.35 -4.52 5.81
CA SER A 12 -19.92 -4.27 5.91
C SER A 12 -19.07 -5.54 5.95
N LEU A 13 -19.61 -6.64 6.47
CA LEU A 13 -18.87 -7.90 6.56
C LEU A 13 -18.81 -8.57 5.17
N GLU A 14 -19.93 -8.55 4.44
CA GLU A 14 -19.99 -9.04 3.06
C GLU A 14 -19.09 -8.21 2.14
N LEU A 15 -19.14 -6.87 2.25
CA LEU A 15 -18.28 -5.99 1.47
C LEU A 15 -16.80 -6.30 1.74
N ALA A 16 -16.39 -6.39 3.00
CA ALA A 16 -15.01 -6.69 3.37
C ALA A 16 -14.52 -8.03 2.78
N LYS A 17 -15.36 -9.08 2.82
CA LYS A 17 -15.04 -10.39 2.24
C LYS A 17 -14.88 -10.34 0.73
N LEU A 18 -15.78 -9.69 0.01
CA LEU A 18 -15.68 -9.58 -1.45
C LEU A 18 -14.52 -8.69 -1.88
N GLU A 19 -14.31 -7.57 -1.18
CA GLU A 19 -13.14 -6.73 -1.41
C GLU A 19 -11.84 -7.51 -1.27
N GLU A 20 -11.69 -8.28 -0.20
CA GLU A 20 -10.50 -9.09 0.03
C GLU A 20 -10.32 -10.10 -1.10
N LYS A 21 -11.38 -10.83 -1.46
CA LYS A 21 -11.34 -11.82 -2.54
C LYS A 21 -10.95 -11.22 -3.89
N ILE A 22 -11.60 -10.13 -4.29
CA ILE A 22 -11.35 -9.46 -5.58
C ILE A 22 -9.94 -8.89 -5.58
N SER A 23 -9.55 -8.11 -4.57
CA SER A 23 -8.22 -7.50 -4.51
C SER A 23 -7.09 -8.53 -4.43
N LYS A 24 -7.27 -9.68 -3.76
CA LYS A 24 -6.29 -10.79 -3.80
C LYS A 24 -6.17 -11.40 -5.20
N THR A 25 -7.29 -11.57 -5.90
CA THR A 25 -7.30 -12.09 -7.28
C THR A 25 -6.58 -11.13 -8.23
N ARG A 26 -6.89 -9.84 -8.16
CA ARG A 26 -6.23 -8.79 -8.95
C ARG A 26 -4.74 -8.66 -8.59
N ALA A 27 -4.36 -8.74 -7.33
CA ALA A 27 -2.94 -8.70 -6.94
C ALA A 27 -2.15 -9.87 -7.54
N LYS A 28 -2.76 -11.07 -7.59
CA LYS A 28 -2.16 -12.23 -8.24
C LYS A 28 -1.96 -12.01 -9.74
N GLU A 29 -2.98 -11.51 -10.43
CA GLU A 29 -2.91 -11.19 -11.86
C GLU A 29 -1.84 -10.12 -12.16
N LEU A 30 -1.78 -9.06 -11.35
CA LEU A 30 -0.77 -8.00 -11.46
C LEU A 30 0.66 -8.57 -11.45
N PHE A 31 0.90 -9.59 -10.62
CA PHE A 31 2.18 -10.27 -10.51
C PHE A 31 2.44 -11.26 -11.64
N GLU A 32 1.49 -12.15 -11.93
CA GLU A 32 1.62 -13.17 -12.99
C GLU A 32 1.83 -12.55 -14.37
N GLU A 33 1.15 -11.43 -14.64
CA GLU A 33 1.28 -10.69 -15.89
C GLU A 33 2.40 -9.64 -15.88
N GLN A 34 3.15 -9.51 -14.77
CA GLN A 34 4.31 -8.61 -14.64
C GLN A 34 3.98 -7.15 -14.98
N LEU A 35 2.77 -6.69 -14.62
CA LEU A 35 2.25 -5.38 -15.05
C LEU A 35 3.00 -4.17 -14.47
N LEU A 36 3.86 -4.40 -13.48
CA LEU A 36 4.71 -3.37 -12.87
C LEU A 36 6.12 -3.27 -13.48
N ASP A 37 6.58 -4.25 -14.27
CA ASP A 37 7.99 -4.29 -14.71
C ASP A 37 8.38 -3.08 -15.60
N ASN A 38 7.41 -2.47 -16.29
CA ASN A 38 7.62 -1.26 -17.09
C ASN A 38 7.22 0.04 -16.37
N LYS A 39 6.84 -0.02 -15.08
CA LYS A 39 6.41 1.14 -14.30
C LYS A 39 7.59 1.68 -13.49
N ALA A 40 7.73 3.01 -13.46
CA ALA A 40 8.70 3.66 -12.59
C ALA A 40 8.44 3.27 -11.12
N ALA A 41 9.45 2.70 -10.47
CA ALA A 41 9.37 2.42 -9.05
C ALA A 41 9.14 3.72 -8.28
N SER A 42 8.52 3.60 -7.10
CA SER A 42 8.50 4.68 -6.12
C SER A 42 7.66 5.93 -6.40
N THR A 43 6.81 5.91 -7.43
CA THR A 43 5.98 7.07 -7.79
C THR A 43 4.54 6.93 -7.34
N TYR A 44 3.88 8.07 -7.09
CA TYR A 44 2.43 8.13 -6.91
C TYR A 44 1.69 7.59 -8.14
N ALA A 45 2.21 7.82 -9.36
CA ALA A 45 1.61 7.29 -10.58
C ALA A 45 1.52 5.75 -10.55
N THR A 46 2.58 5.07 -10.12
CA THR A 46 2.58 3.61 -9.95
C THR A 46 1.65 3.17 -8.82
N LEU A 47 1.63 3.91 -7.70
CA LEU A 47 0.72 3.64 -6.60
C LEU A 47 -0.77 3.78 -7.01
N ALA A 48 -1.11 4.80 -7.80
CA ALA A 48 -2.45 5.03 -8.32
C ALA A 48 -2.84 3.95 -9.35
N PHE A 49 -1.89 3.52 -10.19
CA PHE A 49 -2.09 2.41 -11.11
C PHE A 49 -2.44 1.12 -10.38
N ILE A 50 -1.65 0.73 -9.37
CA ILE A 50 -1.93 -0.46 -8.55
C ILE A 50 -3.30 -0.33 -7.89
N HIS A 51 -3.61 0.82 -7.28
CA HIS A 51 -4.93 1.02 -6.66
C HIS A 51 -6.08 0.88 -7.66
N GLY A 52 -5.95 1.46 -8.85
CA GLY A 52 -6.93 1.33 -9.93
C GLY A 52 -7.16 -0.15 -10.24
N PHE A 53 -6.08 -0.86 -10.54
CA PHE A 53 -6.12 -2.27 -10.91
C PHE A 53 -6.76 -3.16 -9.84
N LEU A 54 -6.44 -2.93 -8.56
CA LEU A 54 -6.95 -3.74 -7.46
C LEU A 54 -8.44 -3.49 -7.15
N PHE A 55 -8.94 -2.27 -7.39
CA PHE A 55 -10.19 -1.81 -6.81
C PHE A 55 -11.20 -1.26 -7.82
N GLU A 56 -10.90 -1.21 -9.12
CA GLU A 56 -11.79 -0.66 -10.16
C GLU A 56 -13.15 -1.36 -10.25
N GLU A 57 -13.23 -2.66 -9.93
CA GLU A 57 -14.48 -3.42 -9.89
C GLU A 57 -15.32 -3.12 -8.64
N ILE A 58 -14.71 -2.53 -7.61
CA ILE A 58 -15.33 -2.30 -6.29
C ILE A 58 -15.75 -0.84 -6.14
N TYR A 59 -14.91 0.10 -6.55
CA TYR A 59 -15.05 1.52 -6.24
C TYR A 59 -14.93 2.41 -7.48
N ASP A 60 -15.79 3.42 -7.59
CA ASP A 60 -15.71 4.45 -8.64
C ASP A 60 -14.46 5.33 -8.50
N PHE A 61 -13.97 5.51 -7.26
CA PHE A 61 -12.80 6.31 -6.95
C PHE A 61 -11.47 5.52 -7.04
N ALA A 62 -11.47 4.30 -7.57
CA ALA A 62 -10.25 3.51 -7.67
C ALA A 62 -9.16 4.26 -8.46
N GLY A 63 -7.97 4.40 -7.87
CA GLY A 63 -6.85 5.15 -8.45
C GLY A 63 -6.91 6.66 -8.23
N GLN A 64 -7.94 7.17 -7.55
CA GLN A 64 -8.13 8.61 -7.34
C GLN A 64 -7.74 9.05 -5.92
N ILE A 65 -7.16 10.24 -5.83
CA ILE A 65 -6.87 10.90 -4.55
C ILE A 65 -8.18 11.13 -3.79
N ARG A 66 -8.19 10.86 -2.48
CA ARG A 66 -9.35 11.10 -1.63
C ARG A 66 -9.70 12.59 -1.53
N THR A 67 -10.99 12.87 -1.40
CA THR A 67 -11.54 14.23 -1.28
C THR A 67 -11.91 14.60 0.17
N VAL A 68 -11.74 13.69 1.12
CA VAL A 68 -12.06 13.89 2.54
C VAL A 68 -10.84 13.62 3.43
N ASN A 69 -10.78 14.28 4.59
CA ASN A 69 -9.77 14.00 5.60
C ASN A 69 -10.07 12.65 6.29
N LEU A 70 -9.00 11.90 6.59
CA LEU A 70 -9.10 10.59 7.21
C LEU A 70 -8.32 10.55 8.53
N ALA A 71 -8.79 9.68 9.43
CA ALA A 71 -8.09 9.32 10.65
C ALA A 71 -8.32 7.84 10.94
N LYS A 72 -7.36 7.20 11.62
CA LYS A 72 -7.47 5.85 12.13
C LYS A 72 -7.10 5.83 13.60
N GLY A 73 -8.09 5.65 14.47
CA GLY A 73 -7.92 5.90 15.90
C GLY A 73 -7.51 7.36 16.14
N ASN A 74 -6.39 7.57 16.82
CA ASN A 74 -5.87 8.91 17.13
C ASN A 74 -4.92 9.46 16.06
N VAL A 75 -4.60 8.68 15.02
CA VAL A 75 -3.69 9.11 13.95
C VAL A 75 -4.50 9.80 12.87
N ARG A 76 -4.19 11.07 12.60
CA ARG A 76 -4.73 11.83 11.48
C ARG A 76 -3.74 11.74 10.32
N PHE A 77 -4.25 11.42 9.13
CA PHE A 77 -3.44 11.43 7.91
C PHE A 77 -3.32 12.84 7.33
N ALA A 78 -2.48 13.00 6.30
CA ALA A 78 -2.25 14.31 5.68
C ALA A 78 -3.57 15.03 5.30
N PRO A 79 -3.75 16.32 5.62
CA PRO A 79 -4.93 17.05 5.18
C PRO A 79 -5.04 17.08 3.65
N VAL A 80 -6.25 16.92 3.10
CA VAL A 80 -6.48 16.89 1.63
C VAL A 80 -5.86 18.09 0.93
N MET A 81 -5.92 19.27 1.56
CA MET A 81 -5.38 20.52 0.99
C MET A 81 -3.86 20.47 0.70
N TYR A 82 -3.11 19.59 1.37
CA TYR A 82 -1.67 19.43 1.18
C TYR A 82 -1.30 18.13 0.46
N LEU A 83 -2.27 17.23 0.27
CA LEU A 83 -2.00 15.85 -0.14
C LEU A 83 -1.30 15.75 -1.50
N ALA A 84 -1.72 16.54 -2.49
CA ALA A 84 -1.08 16.54 -3.81
C ALA A 84 0.41 16.93 -3.72
N VAL A 85 0.71 18.01 -3.00
CA VAL A 85 2.09 18.49 -2.80
C VAL A 85 2.92 17.47 -1.98
N SER A 86 2.32 16.85 -0.97
CA SER A 86 2.98 15.78 -0.20
C SER A 86 3.38 14.60 -1.10
N LEU A 87 2.51 14.17 -2.01
CA LEU A 87 2.80 13.08 -2.95
C LEU A 87 3.92 13.45 -3.93
N GLU A 88 3.93 14.67 -4.46
CA GLU A 88 5.04 15.14 -5.30
C GLU A 88 6.38 15.17 -4.54
N ASN A 89 6.36 15.52 -3.25
CA ASN A 89 7.56 15.50 -2.43
C ASN A 89 8.03 14.07 -2.15
N ILE A 90 7.10 13.16 -1.87
CA ILE A 90 7.39 11.74 -1.70
C ILE A 90 8.05 11.19 -2.96
N ASP A 91 7.52 11.48 -4.16
CA ASP A 91 8.11 11.01 -5.43
C ASP A 91 9.60 11.37 -5.57
N ARG A 92 10.01 12.52 -5.02
CA ARG A 92 11.40 13.04 -5.04
C ARG A 92 12.30 12.51 -3.91
N MET A 93 11.76 11.77 -2.94
CA MET A 93 12.55 11.21 -1.84
C MET A 93 13.56 10.17 -2.35
N PRO A 94 14.75 10.08 -1.70
CA PRO A 94 15.75 9.07 -2.03
C PRO A 94 15.24 7.65 -1.72
N GLN A 95 15.84 6.64 -2.34
CA GLN A 95 15.34 5.26 -2.32
C GLN A 95 16.40 4.20 -2.63
N GLN A 96 17.68 4.55 -2.54
CA GLN A 96 18.79 3.67 -2.95
C GLN A 96 19.20 2.68 -1.85
N THR A 97 18.77 2.90 -0.60
CA THR A 97 19.03 2.00 0.52
C THR A 97 17.72 1.54 1.15
N PHE A 98 17.77 0.43 1.89
CA PHE A 98 16.63 -0.07 2.64
C PHE A 98 16.04 0.99 3.58
N GLU A 99 16.89 1.74 4.30
CA GLU A 99 16.45 2.79 5.22
C GLU A 99 15.68 3.89 4.48
N GLN A 100 16.17 4.33 3.33
CA GLN A 100 15.52 5.35 2.51
C GLN A 100 14.19 4.86 1.95
N ILE A 101 14.14 3.61 1.48
CA ILE A 101 12.91 2.97 1.00
C ILE A 101 11.86 2.91 2.11
N VAL A 102 12.23 2.47 3.32
CA VAL A 102 11.30 2.40 4.45
C VAL A 102 10.85 3.78 4.89
N GLU A 103 11.73 4.78 4.87
CA GLU A 103 11.35 6.17 5.15
C GLU A 103 10.35 6.72 4.14
N LYS A 104 10.57 6.46 2.85
CA LYS A 104 9.64 6.84 1.79
C LYS A 104 8.29 6.12 1.93
N TYR A 105 8.32 4.83 2.28
CA TYR A 105 7.13 4.04 2.57
C TYR A 105 6.31 4.61 3.74
N LEU A 106 6.99 5.10 4.78
CA LEU A 106 6.39 5.69 5.97
C LEU A 106 5.75 7.05 5.68
N GLU A 107 6.43 7.91 4.93
CA GLU A 107 5.85 9.19 4.46
C GLU A 107 4.60 8.93 3.61
N LEU A 108 4.62 7.90 2.77
CA LEU A 108 3.45 7.50 2.00
C LEU A 108 2.29 7.01 2.89
N ASN A 109 2.59 6.31 3.98
CA ASN A 109 1.57 5.85 4.93
C ASN A 109 0.91 7.02 5.68
N ILE A 110 1.68 8.07 5.95
CA ILE A 110 1.19 9.34 6.54
C ILE A 110 0.33 10.10 5.53
N ALA A 111 0.75 10.17 4.26
CA ALA A 111 -0.02 10.80 3.19
C ALA A 111 -1.39 10.12 3.00
N HIS A 112 -1.39 8.78 2.98
CA HIS A 112 -2.60 7.94 2.93
C HIS A 112 -3.57 8.37 1.82
N PRO A 113 -3.16 8.31 0.54
CA PRO A 113 -3.78 9.09 -0.52
C PRO A 113 -5.18 8.64 -0.95
N PHE A 114 -5.59 7.40 -0.66
CA PHE A 114 -6.86 6.85 -1.11
C PHE A 114 -7.91 6.80 0.00
N ARG A 115 -9.19 6.70 -0.39
CA ARG A 115 -10.31 6.64 0.56
C ARG A 115 -10.35 5.32 1.34
N GLU A 116 -9.94 4.23 0.71
CA GLU A 116 -9.84 2.87 1.26
C GLU A 116 -8.73 2.11 0.50
N GLY A 117 -8.25 0.98 1.01
CA GLY A 117 -7.34 0.11 0.24
C GLY A 117 -5.85 0.48 0.30
N ASN A 118 -5.47 1.57 0.99
CA ASN A 118 -4.08 2.04 1.11
C ASN A 118 -3.10 0.93 1.52
N GLY A 119 -3.39 0.18 2.58
CA GLY A 119 -2.44 -0.83 3.08
C GLY A 119 -2.16 -1.98 2.11
N ARG A 120 -3.17 -2.46 1.37
CA ARG A 120 -2.99 -3.52 0.35
C ARG A 120 -2.17 -2.99 -0.82
N ASN A 121 -2.54 -1.82 -1.32
CA ASN A 121 -1.83 -1.15 -2.41
C ASN A 121 -0.36 -0.86 -2.06
N MET A 122 -0.12 -0.25 -0.90
CA MET A 122 1.20 0.19 -0.48
C MET A 122 2.20 -0.96 -0.33
N ARG A 123 1.77 -2.15 0.10
CA ARG A 123 2.66 -3.31 0.21
C ARG A 123 3.17 -3.77 -1.16
N LEU A 124 2.30 -3.82 -2.17
CA LEU A 124 2.71 -4.12 -3.55
C LEU A 124 3.66 -3.05 -4.11
N TRP A 125 3.38 -1.78 -3.78
CA TRP A 125 4.26 -0.66 -4.16
C TRP A 125 5.64 -0.76 -3.48
N LEU A 126 5.68 -1.20 -2.21
CA LEU A 126 6.93 -1.41 -1.47
C LEU A 126 7.74 -2.56 -2.06
N ASP A 127 7.11 -3.69 -2.38
CA ASP A 127 7.81 -4.82 -3.01
C ASP A 127 8.33 -4.44 -4.40
N HIS A 128 7.56 -3.68 -5.19
CA HIS A 128 8.04 -3.16 -6.48
C HIS A 128 9.27 -2.27 -6.31
N LEU A 129 9.28 -1.42 -5.28
CA LEU A 129 10.40 -0.55 -4.96
C LEU A 129 11.64 -1.33 -4.49
N LEU A 130 11.48 -2.24 -3.53
CA LEU A 130 12.56 -3.11 -3.05
C LEU A 130 13.13 -3.97 -4.18
N LYS A 131 12.28 -4.54 -5.04
CA LYS A 131 12.68 -5.36 -6.18
C LYS A 131 13.53 -4.55 -7.16
N THR A 132 13.11 -3.32 -7.44
CA THR A 132 13.77 -2.44 -8.41
C THR A 132 15.13 -1.96 -7.93
N GLU A 133 15.23 -1.56 -6.65
CA GLU A 133 16.44 -0.92 -6.11
C GLU A 133 17.42 -1.92 -5.51
N LEU A 134 16.92 -2.97 -4.86
CA LEU A 134 17.72 -3.90 -4.06
C LEU A 134 17.67 -5.36 -4.54
N GLY A 135 16.79 -5.69 -5.50
CA GLY A 135 16.59 -7.07 -5.94
C GLY A 135 15.97 -7.98 -4.87
N GLN A 136 15.23 -7.39 -3.92
CA GLN A 136 14.62 -8.08 -2.79
C GLN A 136 13.12 -7.74 -2.69
N VAL A 137 12.34 -8.58 -2.01
CA VAL A 137 10.94 -8.31 -1.65
C VAL A 137 10.69 -8.71 -0.21
N VAL A 138 9.56 -8.30 0.37
CA VAL A 138 9.15 -8.79 1.68
C VAL A 138 8.40 -10.11 1.53
N ASP A 139 8.82 -11.13 2.29
CA ASP A 139 8.06 -12.35 2.48
C ASP A 139 6.95 -12.11 3.51
N TRP A 140 5.82 -11.60 3.02
CA TRP A 140 4.63 -11.34 3.82
C TRP A 140 4.02 -12.59 4.46
N SER A 141 4.45 -13.79 4.08
CA SER A 141 4.02 -15.02 4.75
C SER A 141 4.64 -15.17 6.14
N HIS A 142 5.75 -14.49 6.44
CA HIS A 142 6.40 -14.49 7.75
C HIS A 142 6.09 -13.24 8.59
N VAL A 143 5.44 -12.23 8.00
CA VAL A 143 5.01 -11.02 8.71
C VAL A 143 3.63 -11.25 9.34
N ASP A 144 3.56 -11.21 10.67
CA ASP A 144 2.27 -11.25 11.37
C ASP A 144 1.44 -9.99 11.09
N LYS A 145 0.14 -10.19 10.88
CA LYS A 145 -0.80 -9.12 10.51
C LYS A 145 -0.98 -8.10 11.64
N GLU A 146 -1.11 -8.56 12.88
CA GLU A 146 -1.32 -7.66 14.01
C GLU A 146 -0.04 -6.90 14.35
N ASP A 147 1.11 -7.57 14.31
CA ASP A 147 2.42 -6.92 14.51
C ASP A 147 2.66 -5.83 13.46
N TYR A 148 2.41 -6.13 12.19
CA TYR A 148 2.52 -5.14 11.11
C TYR A 148 1.56 -3.96 11.31
N LEU A 149 0.30 -4.22 11.69
CA LEU A 149 -0.69 -3.17 11.93
C LEU A 149 -0.32 -2.30 13.14
N LEU A 150 0.24 -2.88 14.20
CA LEU A 150 0.73 -2.16 15.37
C LEU A 150 1.95 -1.31 15.01
N ALA A 151 2.94 -1.88 14.32
CA ALA A 151 4.14 -1.18 13.88
C ALA A 151 3.79 0.01 12.95
N THR A 152 2.86 -0.18 12.03
CA THR A 152 2.39 0.89 11.11
C THR A 152 1.64 2.00 11.84
N LYS A 153 0.91 1.69 12.93
CA LYS A 153 0.29 2.73 13.78
C LYS A 153 1.35 3.48 14.59
N ARG A 154 2.34 2.77 15.13
CA ARG A 154 3.41 3.34 15.95
C ARG A 154 4.39 4.16 15.12
N SER A 155 4.50 3.91 13.82
CA SER A 155 5.47 4.59 12.95
C SER A 155 5.29 6.10 12.82
N ALA A 156 4.12 6.63 13.17
CA ALA A 156 3.91 8.07 13.34
C ALA A 156 4.76 8.69 14.47
N VAL A 157 5.30 7.87 15.37
CA VAL A 157 6.11 8.29 16.54
C VAL A 157 7.48 7.61 16.53
N SER A 158 7.54 6.31 16.21
CA SER A 158 8.79 5.54 16.16
C SER A 158 8.74 4.47 15.09
N THR A 159 9.75 4.45 14.24
CA THR A 159 9.81 3.63 13.02
C THR A 159 10.55 2.31 13.21
N GLY A 160 11.18 2.10 14.37
CA GLY A 160 12.09 0.97 14.62
C GLY A 160 11.42 -0.40 14.48
N GLU A 161 10.20 -0.57 14.99
CA GLU A 161 9.47 -1.84 14.89
C GLU A 161 9.14 -2.20 13.44
N LEU A 162 8.67 -1.22 12.64
CA LEU A 162 8.37 -1.47 11.25
C LEU A 162 9.64 -1.79 10.45
N LYS A 163 10.72 -1.01 10.66
CA LYS A 163 12.03 -1.28 10.04
C LYS A 163 12.51 -2.69 10.39
N TYR A 164 12.41 -3.09 11.66
CA TYR A 164 12.78 -4.43 12.11
C TYR A 164 11.94 -5.53 11.46
N LEU A 165 10.62 -5.37 11.41
CA LEU A 165 9.72 -6.36 10.78
C LEU A 165 10.03 -6.53 9.29
N LEU A 166 10.19 -5.42 8.56
CA LEU A 166 10.47 -5.48 7.12
C LEU A 166 11.87 -6.06 6.87
N LEU A 167 12.88 -5.66 7.64
CA LEU A 167 14.27 -6.09 7.44
C LEU A 167 14.45 -7.60 7.66
N ASN A 168 13.82 -8.16 8.70
CA ASN A 168 13.98 -9.57 9.05
C ASN A 168 13.13 -10.53 8.21
N ASN A 169 12.29 -10.01 7.32
CA ASN A 169 11.42 -10.82 6.48
C ASN A 169 11.64 -10.50 4.99
N GLN A 170 12.88 -10.17 4.59
CA GLN A 170 13.22 -9.99 3.18
C GLN A 170 13.64 -11.32 2.54
N THR A 171 13.39 -11.43 1.23
CA THR A 171 13.83 -12.57 0.41
C THR A 171 14.31 -12.09 -0.96
N GLU A 172 15.28 -12.81 -1.52
CA GLU A 172 15.74 -12.66 -2.90
C GLU A 172 14.93 -13.57 -3.87
N ASP A 173 14.03 -14.40 -3.35
CA ASP A 173 13.11 -15.18 -4.15
C ASP A 173 11.96 -14.32 -4.67
N LEU A 174 12.22 -13.66 -5.81
CA LEU A 174 11.27 -12.79 -6.50
C LEU A 174 10.09 -13.53 -7.17
N THR A 175 10.04 -14.87 -7.08
CA THR A 175 8.95 -15.67 -7.64
C THR A 175 7.78 -15.84 -6.66
N GLN A 176 7.93 -15.40 -5.42
CA GLN A 176 6.93 -15.56 -4.38
C GLN A 176 5.78 -14.58 -4.56
N ALA A 177 4.56 -15.13 -4.65
CA ALA A 177 3.31 -14.38 -4.77
C ALA A 177 2.58 -14.30 -3.42
N TYR A 178 3.25 -13.78 -2.37
CA TYR A 178 2.63 -13.58 -1.05
C TYR A 178 2.19 -12.13 -0.89
N PHE A 179 0.97 -11.80 -1.32
CA PHE A 179 0.55 -10.39 -1.33
C PHE A 179 0.04 -9.92 0.04
N PHE A 180 -0.91 -10.65 0.64
CA PHE A 180 -1.52 -10.27 1.93
C PHE A 180 -2.04 -11.52 2.68
N ARG A 181 -1.76 -11.65 3.99
CA ARG A 181 -2.45 -12.59 4.89
C ARG A 181 -3.85 -12.07 5.23
#